data_AF-A0A1H1NZQ1-F1
#
_entry.id   AF-A0A1H1NZQ1-F1
#
_cell.length_a   1.000
_cell.length_b   1.000
_cell.length_c   1.000
_cell.angle_alpha   90.00
_cell.angle_beta   90.00
_cell.angle_gamma   90.00
#
_symmetry.space_group_name_H-M   'P 1'
#
loop_
_entity.id
_entity.type
_entity.pdbx_description
1 polymer ?
#
loop_
_entity_poly.entity_id
_entity_poly.type
_entity_poly.pdbx_seq_one_letter_code
_entity_poly.pdbx_strand_id
1 'polypeptide(L)'
;MKLLKSRSVQLCCAVAVLSAVSTTSVVIAQTETDTPPPLMVMKGVKDVQTPEFKQYQYGMPLDISKVVKVEYFIPDQAKTFCGVIPAAMTYEDSKGEKRGLVYLYPETSGCTN
;
A
#
# COMPACT_ATOMS: atom_id res chain seq x y z
N MET A 1 -51.08 -4.50 -28.18
CA MET A 1 -49.70 -4.05 -27.92
C MET A 1 -49.07 -3.49 -29.19
N LYS A 2 -49.09 -2.16 -29.41
CA LYS A 2 -48.14 -1.44 -30.28
C LYS A 2 -48.07 0.02 -29.83
N LEU A 3 -46.98 0.41 -29.19
CA LEU A 3 -46.59 1.80 -28.93
C LEU A 3 -45.20 1.97 -29.58
N LEU A 4 -45.18 2.37 -30.86
CA LEU A 4 -43.95 2.87 -31.50
C LEU A 4 -43.93 4.39 -31.34
N LYS A 5 -42.90 4.89 -30.65
CA LYS A 5 -42.66 6.29 -30.32
C LYS A 5 -41.92 7.01 -31.48
N SER A 6 -42.31 8.26 -31.64
CA SER A 6 -42.05 9.24 -32.69
C SER A 6 -40.60 9.68 -32.97
N ARG A 7 -40.34 9.84 -34.29
CA ARG A 7 -39.44 10.71 -35.11
C ARG A 7 -38.77 11.91 -34.40
N SER A 8 -37.55 12.32 -34.80
CA SER A 8 -37.29 13.36 -35.82
C SER A 8 -35.80 13.36 -36.24
N VAL A 9 -35.44 13.04 -37.49
CA VAL A 9 -35.15 13.94 -38.63
C VAL A 9 -34.08 15.00 -38.32
N GLN A 10 -32.82 14.65 -38.54
CA GLN A 10 -31.66 15.54 -38.56
C GLN A 10 -31.51 16.12 -39.98
N LEU A 11 -31.59 17.45 -40.10
CA LEU A 11 -31.58 18.19 -41.36
C LEU A 11 -30.24 18.94 -41.51
N CYS A 12 -29.57 18.67 -42.64
CA CYS A 12 -28.67 19.52 -43.44
C CYS A 12 -27.52 20.31 -42.77
N CYS A 13 -26.29 20.08 -43.24
CA CYS A 13 -25.70 20.87 -44.33
C CYS A 13 -24.28 20.39 -44.66
N ALA A 14 -24.06 20.08 -45.94
CA ALA A 14 -22.75 19.85 -46.51
C ALA A 14 -22.02 21.18 -46.72
N VAL A 15 -20.71 21.23 -46.43
CA VAL A 15 -19.80 22.16 -47.08
C VAL A 15 -18.48 21.40 -47.35
N ALA A 16 -18.24 21.10 -48.62
CA ALA A 16 -16.93 20.73 -49.15
C ALA A 16 -15.99 21.96 -49.06
N VAL A 17 -14.66 21.85 -49.02
CA VAL A 17 -13.78 21.82 -50.20
C VAL A 17 -12.32 21.73 -49.72
N LEU A 18 -11.52 21.11 -50.58
CA LEU A 18 -10.09 20.82 -50.56
C LEU A 18 -9.15 22.02 -50.30
N SER A 19 -7.97 21.79 -49.70
CA SER A 19 -6.67 22.21 -50.27
C SER A 19 -5.47 21.79 -49.39
N ALA A 20 -4.42 21.35 -50.07
CA ALA A 20 -3.13 20.97 -49.52
C ALA A 20 -2.26 22.20 -49.19
N VAL A 21 -1.17 21.96 -48.44
CA VAL A 21 0.23 22.41 -48.70
C VAL A 21 0.97 22.70 -47.39
N SER A 22 2.11 22.01 -47.26
CA SER A 22 3.20 22.20 -46.30
C SER A 22 3.57 23.66 -46.05
N THR A 23 4.02 24.01 -44.83
CA THR A 23 5.41 24.47 -44.59
C THR A 23 5.66 24.85 -43.13
N THR A 24 6.89 24.54 -42.71
CA THR A 24 7.72 25.20 -41.69
C THR A 24 7.34 25.09 -40.21
N SER A 25 8.25 24.39 -39.53
CA SER A 25 8.51 24.31 -38.09
C SER A 25 8.41 25.67 -37.38
N VAL A 26 7.54 25.76 -36.38
CA VAL A 26 7.72 26.71 -35.28
C VAL A 26 7.92 25.91 -34.02
N VAL A 27 9.15 25.98 -33.51
CA VAL A 27 9.56 25.54 -32.20
C VAL A 27 8.69 26.29 -31.18
N ILE A 28 7.73 25.60 -30.56
CA ILE A 28 7.17 26.10 -29.30
C ILE A 28 8.21 25.74 -28.24
N ALA A 29 9.03 26.72 -27.88
CA ALA A 29 9.72 26.73 -26.61
C ALA A 29 8.64 26.68 -25.53
N GLN A 30 8.28 25.47 -25.10
CA GLN A 30 7.42 25.28 -23.94
C GLN A 30 8.30 25.47 -22.73
N THR A 31 8.20 26.67 -22.18
CA THR A 31 8.51 27.02 -20.80
C THR A 31 8.29 25.81 -19.91
N GLU A 32 9.37 25.35 -19.27
CA GLU A 32 9.33 24.46 -18.12
C GLU A 32 8.59 25.21 -17.00
N THR A 33 7.26 25.19 -17.06
CA THR A 33 6.44 25.43 -15.89
C THR A 33 6.53 24.17 -15.06
N ASP A 34 7.33 24.31 -14.01
CA ASP A 34 7.47 23.46 -12.84
C ASP A 34 6.10 22.95 -12.35
N THR A 35 5.64 21.87 -12.98
CA THR A 35 4.44 21.15 -12.59
C THR A 35 4.90 19.72 -12.29
N PRO A 36 4.83 19.25 -11.04
CA PRO A 36 5.18 17.87 -10.75
C PRO A 36 4.31 16.94 -11.59
N PRO A 37 4.89 15.92 -12.26
CA PRO A 37 4.15 15.03 -13.13
C PRO A 37 2.97 14.39 -12.37
N PRO A 38 1.82 14.19 -13.01
CA PRO A 38 0.69 13.53 -12.38
C PRO A 38 1.15 12.14 -11.95
N LEU A 39 0.95 11.85 -10.67
CA LEU A 39 1.34 10.63 -9.98
C LEU A 39 0.89 9.42 -10.82
N MET A 40 1.79 8.84 -11.61
CA MET A 40 1.50 7.62 -12.35
C MET A 40 1.22 6.54 -11.29
N VAL A 41 -0.03 6.11 -11.22
CA VAL A 41 -0.49 5.08 -10.28
C VAL A 41 0.33 3.83 -10.53
N MET A 42 1.29 3.57 -9.64
CA MET A 42 2.01 2.30 -9.60
C MET A 42 0.99 1.19 -9.34
N LYS A 43 0.63 0.47 -10.40
CA LYS A 43 -0.18 -0.75 -10.35
C LYS A 43 0.68 -1.86 -9.72
N GLY A 44 0.81 -1.83 -8.41
CA GLY A 44 1.71 -2.74 -7.68
C GLY A 44 1.75 -2.56 -6.15
N VAL A 45 0.97 -1.65 -5.57
CA VAL A 45 0.84 -1.60 -4.11
C VAL A 45 -0.01 -2.79 -3.67
N LYS A 46 0.64 -3.89 -3.31
CA LYS A 46 0.00 -4.93 -2.50
C LYS A 46 -0.38 -4.27 -1.20
N ASP A 47 -1.68 -4.13 -0.95
CA ASP A 47 -2.23 -3.56 0.27
C ASP A 47 -1.48 -4.14 1.48
N VAL A 48 -0.74 -3.27 2.18
CA VAL A 48 0.05 -3.68 3.33
C VAL A 48 -0.92 -3.70 4.51
N GLN A 49 -1.60 -4.83 4.68
CA GLN A 49 -2.41 -5.04 5.88
C GLN A 49 -1.51 -4.96 7.12
N THR A 50 -1.84 -4.00 7.99
CA THR A 50 -1.23 -3.90 9.31
C THR A 50 -1.83 -5.00 10.18
N PRO A 51 -1.02 -5.90 10.75
CA PRO A 51 -1.55 -6.97 11.59
C PRO A 51 -2.21 -6.40 12.86
N GLU A 52 -3.36 -6.95 13.24
CA GLU A 52 -3.97 -6.67 14.54
C GLU A 52 -3.10 -7.30 15.64
N PHE A 53 -2.68 -6.49 16.62
CA PHE A 53 -1.86 -6.95 17.74
C PHE A 53 -2.71 -7.33 18.95
N LYS A 54 -2.43 -8.51 19.53
CA LYS A 54 -3.09 -9.02 20.75
C LYS A 54 -2.08 -9.29 21.86
N GLN A 55 -2.48 -9.07 23.11
CA GLN A 55 -1.67 -9.48 24.27
C GLN A 55 -1.63 -11.01 24.33
N TYR A 56 -0.44 -11.60 24.31
CA TYR A 56 -0.28 -13.03 24.51
C TYR A 56 -0.38 -13.39 25.98
N GLN A 57 -1.26 -14.35 26.29
CA GLN A 57 -1.33 -14.98 27.60
C GLN A 57 -0.58 -16.31 27.55
N TYR A 58 0.26 -16.57 28.54
CA TYR A 58 1.05 -17.80 28.58
C TYR A 58 0.14 -19.05 28.52
N GLY A 59 0.45 -19.95 27.58
CA GLY A 59 -0.35 -21.15 27.33
C GLY A 59 -1.55 -20.93 26.41
N MET A 60 -1.80 -19.70 25.92
CA MET A 60 -2.83 -19.44 24.91
C MET A 60 -2.48 -20.19 23.62
N PRO A 61 -3.42 -20.94 23.04
CA PRO A 61 -3.19 -21.61 21.76
C PRO A 61 -3.07 -20.57 20.66
N LEU A 62 -2.08 -20.75 19.78
CA LEU A 62 -1.86 -19.92 18.62
C LEU A 62 -1.80 -20.81 17.38
N ASP A 63 -2.49 -20.38 16.32
CA ASP A 63 -2.35 -20.98 15.00
C ASP A 63 -1.22 -20.27 14.26
N ILE A 64 0.02 -20.74 14.44
CA ILE A 64 1.20 -20.16 13.79
C ILE A 64 1.66 -21.12 12.71
N SER A 65 1.53 -20.69 11.45
CA SER A 65 2.17 -21.38 10.32
C SER A 65 3.61 -20.90 10.11
N LYS A 66 3.83 -19.58 10.20
CA LYS A 66 5.15 -18.97 9.97
C LYS A 66 5.35 -17.71 10.80
N VAL A 67 6.50 -17.59 11.45
CA VAL A 67 6.93 -16.32 12.07
C VAL A 67 7.52 -15.40 11.01
N VAL A 68 7.04 -14.16 10.95
CA VAL A 68 7.44 -13.16 9.95
C VAL A 68 8.44 -12.18 10.52
N LYS A 69 8.20 -11.69 11.75
CA LYS A 69 9.04 -10.68 12.40
C LYS A 69 8.94 -10.83 13.92
N VAL A 70 10.06 -10.63 14.60
CA VAL A 70 10.10 -10.44 16.06
C VAL A 70 10.83 -9.15 16.35
N GLU A 71 10.29 -8.35 17.25
CA GLU A 71 10.84 -7.08 17.71
C GLU A 71 10.99 -7.15 19.23
N TYR A 72 12.15 -6.73 19.72
CA TYR A 72 12.47 -6.65 21.14
C TYR A 72 12.63 -5.19 21.52
N PHE A 73 11.87 -4.74 22.52
CA PHE A 73 11.88 -3.34 22.95
C PHE A 73 12.80 -3.19 24.17
N ILE A 74 14.11 -3.22 23.91
CA ILE A 74 15.14 -2.92 24.91
C ILE A 74 15.14 -1.40 25.17
N PRO A 75 15.19 -0.92 26.42
CA PRO A 75 15.26 0.51 26.71
C PRO A 75 16.44 1.19 25.99
N ASP A 76 16.18 2.32 25.32
CA ASP A 76 17.10 3.01 24.38
C ASP A 76 18.49 3.36 24.95
N GLN A 77 18.64 3.41 26.27
CA GLN A 77 19.88 3.79 26.95
C GLN A 77 20.73 2.59 27.40
N ALA A 78 20.21 1.36 27.26
CA ALA A 78 20.86 0.16 27.72
C ALA A 78 21.53 -0.58 26.55
N LYS A 79 22.87 -0.60 26.50
CA LYS A 79 23.61 -1.48 25.57
C LYS A 79 23.41 -2.97 25.88
N THR A 80 23.19 -3.26 27.15
CA THR A 80 22.94 -4.59 27.72
C THR A 80 21.87 -4.42 28.79
N PHE A 81 20.92 -5.35 28.89
CA PHE A 81 19.84 -5.29 29.86
C PHE A 81 19.66 -6.66 30.54
N CYS A 82 19.26 -6.65 31.81
CA CYS A 82 18.93 -7.86 32.56
C CYS A 82 17.54 -7.68 33.17
N GLY A 83 16.56 -8.43 32.66
CA GLY A 83 15.20 -8.34 33.14
C GLY A 83 14.18 -8.70 32.08
N VAL A 84 12.95 -8.22 32.26
CA VAL A 84 11.83 -8.50 31.36
C VAL A 84 11.55 -7.27 30.51
N ILE A 85 11.44 -7.46 29.20
CA ILE A 85 11.12 -6.42 28.23
C ILE A 85 9.86 -6.78 27.43
N PRO A 86 9.13 -5.80 26.88
CA PRO A 86 8.11 -6.06 25.87
C PRO A 86 8.76 -6.61 24.59
N ALA A 87 8.03 -7.51 23.93
CA ALA A 87 8.35 -8.00 22.60
C ALA A 87 7.09 -8.07 21.75
N ALA A 88 7.23 -7.81 20.45
CA ALA A 88 6.17 -7.96 19.46
C ALA A 88 6.54 -9.03 18.45
N MET A 89 5.59 -9.86 18.05
CA MET A 89 5.76 -10.85 16.98
C MET A 89 4.66 -10.68 15.94
N THR A 90 5.06 -10.63 14.68
CA THR A 90 4.15 -10.80 13.55
C THR A 90 4.31 -12.21 13.00
N TYR A 91 3.21 -12.91 12.79
CA TYR A 91 3.17 -14.25 12.22
C TYR A 91 2.07 -14.40 11.17
N GLU A 92 2.21 -15.38 10.29
CA GLU A 92 1.17 -15.85 9.38
C GLU A 92 0.51 -17.08 10.01
N ASP A 93 -0.83 -17.09 10.05
CA ASP A 93 -1.61 -18.23 10.49
C ASP A 93 -1.79 -19.29 9.39
N SER A 94 -2.47 -20.39 9.67
CA SER A 94 -2.70 -21.46 8.70
C SER A 94 -3.51 -21.03 7.46
N LYS A 95 -4.19 -19.87 7.52
CA LYS A 95 -4.94 -19.28 6.41
C LYS A 95 -4.11 -18.28 5.60
N GLY A 96 -2.88 -18.02 6.02
CA GLY A 96 -1.99 -17.03 5.42
C GLY A 96 -2.29 -15.59 5.83
N GLU A 97 -3.12 -15.38 6.86
CA GLU A 97 -3.41 -14.05 7.38
C GLU A 97 -2.31 -13.62 8.35
N LYS A 98 -1.89 -12.35 8.27
CA LYS A 98 -0.90 -11.81 9.20
C LYS A 98 -1.57 -11.39 10.51
N ARG A 99 -1.03 -11.90 11.61
CA ARG A 99 -1.46 -11.63 12.97
C ARG A 99 -0.30 -11.07 13.79
N GLY A 100 -0.61 -10.22 14.75
CA GLY A 100 0.35 -9.62 15.67
C GLY A 100 0.09 -10.09 17.10
N LEU A 101 1.15 -10.30 17.86
CA LEU A 101 1.04 -10.45 19.31
C LEU A 101 2.12 -9.69 20.05
N VAL A 102 1.82 -9.32 21.29
CA VAL A 102 2.74 -8.67 22.23
C VAL A 102 2.88 -9.55 23.45
N TYR A 103 4.10 -9.76 23.92
CA TYR A 103 4.43 -10.62 25.05
C TYR A 103 5.63 -10.07 25.82
N LEU A 104 5.93 -10.70 26.95
CA LEU A 104 7.09 -10.38 27.77
C LEU A 104 8.23 -11.36 27.46
N TYR A 105 9.42 -10.81 27.22
CA TYR A 105 10.64 -11.57 26.89
C TYR A 105 11.72 -11.35 27.96
N PRO A 106 12.38 -12.42 28.45
CA PRO A 106 13.52 -12.28 29.35
C PRO A 106 14.78 -11.90 28.56
N GLU A 107 15.19 -10.66 28.68
CA GLU A 107 16.46 -10.15 28.14
C GLU A 107 17.58 -10.42 29.15
N THR A 108 18.63 -11.10 28.69
CA THR A 108 19.68 -11.67 29.56
C THR A 108 21.09 -11.21 29.22
N SER A 109 21.26 -10.39 28.18
CA SER A 109 22.56 -9.88 27.74
C SER A 109 23.35 -9.12 28.82
N GLY A 110 22.67 -8.54 29.81
CA GLY A 110 23.28 -7.82 30.93
C GLY A 110 23.32 -8.59 32.25
N CYS A 111 22.92 -9.86 32.29
CA CYS A 111 22.87 -10.61 33.55
C CYS A 111 24.25 -11.14 33.95
N THR A 112 24.52 -11.17 35.26
CA THR A 112 25.74 -11.72 35.86
C THR A 112 25.37 -12.79 36.89
N ASN A 113 26.24 -13.78 37.10
CA ASN A 113 26.04 -14.88 38.06
C ASN A 113 26.34 -14.45 39.50
#